data_AF-A0A9Q9F8R1-F1
#
_entry.id   AF-A0A9Q9F8R1-F1
#
_cell.length_a   1.000
_cell.length_b   1.000
_cell.length_c   1.000
_cell.angle_alpha   90.00
_cell.angle_beta   90.00
_cell.angle_gamma   90.00
#
_symmetry.space_group_name_H-M   'P 1'
#
loop_
_entity.id
_entity.type
_entity.pdbx_description
1 polymer ?
#
loop_
_entity_poly.entity_id
_entity_poly.type
_entity_poly.pdbx_seq_one_letter_code
_entity_poly.pdbx_strand_id
1 'polypeptide(L)'
;MIAVIDTGYLIERQLPAEGQIKGYVTDSVVNELKTVGSREYLEFFSFMIEVRNPSEEYVARVKNDLRREVNSLSDTDIDVVALTLELKDEISEMWVGPNNPEQEEVVCLTNDNGIKNALSRYSSYEGPGFSTRKYKTRCYGCFSVFSENLDFCKKCGLRTLTRITVADTENGEVMFFKKGYQYKKPKTLKNARGVELRSAGQREYIQHQKMMKSKMNRSHKEIGF
;
A
#
# COMPACT_ATOMS: atom_id res chain seq x y z
N MET A 1 18.62 -5.50 14.52
CA MET A 1 17.22 -5.38 14.05
C MET A 1 17.25 -4.59 12.77
N ILE A 2 16.61 -5.12 11.73
CA ILE A 2 16.51 -4.47 10.44
C ILE A 2 15.12 -3.85 10.30
N ALA A 3 15.08 -2.56 9.97
CA ALA A 3 13.84 -1.81 9.91
C ALA A 3 13.63 -1.20 8.53
N VAL A 4 12.50 -1.50 7.88
CA VAL A 4 12.05 -0.76 6.70
C VAL A 4 11.16 0.38 7.16
N ILE A 5 11.48 1.61 6.76
CA ILE A 5 10.85 2.81 7.32
C ILE A 5 9.90 3.43 6.29
N ASP A 6 8.64 3.59 6.70
CA ASP A 6 7.60 4.28 5.95
C ASP A 6 7.67 5.81 6.12
N THR A 7 7.18 6.55 5.13
CA THR A 7 7.10 8.02 5.12
C THR A 7 6.41 8.55 6.38
N GLY A 8 5.31 7.92 6.81
CA GLY A 8 4.55 8.35 7.98
C GLY A 8 5.38 8.33 9.28
N TYR A 9 6.26 7.35 9.42
CA TYR A 9 7.09 7.19 10.62
C TYR A 9 8.18 8.26 10.72
N LEU A 10 8.71 8.69 9.57
CA LEU A 10 9.66 9.80 9.46
C LEU A 10 9.01 11.16 9.72
N ILE A 11 7.79 11.36 9.21
CA ILE A 11 7.03 12.59 9.44
C ILE A 11 6.69 12.76 10.92
N GLU A 12 6.32 11.67 11.60
CA GLU A 12 5.94 11.69 13.01
C GLU A 12 7.14 11.62 13.98
N ARG A 13 8.37 11.49 13.46
CA ARG A 13 9.63 11.46 14.23
C ARG A 13 9.68 10.35 15.29
N GLN A 14 9.26 9.15 14.89
CA GLN A 14 9.11 8.00 15.81
C GLN A 14 10.26 7.00 15.75
N LEU A 15 11.36 7.29 15.05
CA LEU A 15 12.48 6.34 14.98
C LEU A 15 13.04 6.09 16.38
N PRO A 16 13.30 4.83 16.74
CA PRO A 16 13.87 4.52 18.05
C PRO A 16 15.28 5.12 18.15
N ALA A 17 15.54 5.83 19.25
CA ALA A 17 16.87 6.42 19.52
C ALA A 17 17.84 5.41 20.17
N GLU A 18 17.33 4.27 20.64
CA GLU A 18 18.09 3.25 21.37
C GLU A 18 18.06 1.93 20.59
N GLY A 19 19.24 1.31 20.42
CA GLY A 19 19.41 0.01 19.76
C GLY A 19 20.20 0.05 18.45
N GLN A 20 20.83 -1.08 18.09
CA GLN A 20 21.45 -1.29 16.78
C GLN A 20 20.34 -1.54 15.75
N ILE A 21 19.90 -0.45 15.10
CA ILE A 21 18.93 -0.49 14.02
C ILE A 21 19.65 -0.24 12.72
N LYS A 22 19.56 -1.20 11.81
CA LYS A 22 19.91 -0.99 10.41
C LYS A 22 18.63 -0.63 9.66
N GLY A 23 18.45 0.66 9.37
CA GLY A 23 17.27 1.20 8.71
C GLY A 23 17.40 1.14 7.19
N TYR A 24 16.32 0.86 6.49
CA TYR A 24 16.22 0.96 5.05
C TYR A 24 15.04 1.84 4.63
N VAL A 25 15.26 2.67 3.64
CA VAL A 25 14.26 3.56 3.03
C VAL A 25 14.34 3.44 1.51
N THR A 26 13.21 3.49 0.82
CA THR A 26 13.18 3.48 -0.66
C THR A 26 13.35 4.90 -1.21
N ASP A 27 13.85 5.01 -2.45
CA ASP A 27 13.91 6.31 -3.14
C ASP A 27 12.52 6.94 -3.28
N SER A 28 11.47 6.13 -3.40
CA SER A 28 10.09 6.62 -3.46
C SER A 28 9.67 7.33 -2.17
N VAL A 29 10.05 6.81 -1.00
CA VAL A 29 9.84 7.47 0.30
C VAL A 29 10.64 8.77 0.40
N VAL A 30 11.92 8.76 0.02
CA VAL A 30 12.76 9.98 0.04
C VAL A 30 12.17 11.09 -0.83
N ASN A 31 11.69 10.73 -2.02
CA ASN A 31 11.06 11.68 -2.95
C ASN A 31 9.68 12.15 -2.47
N GLU A 32 8.97 11.34 -1.68
CA GLU A 32 7.69 11.71 -1.07
C GLU A 32 7.88 12.76 0.05
N LEU A 33 9.00 12.73 0.77
CA LEU A 33 9.33 13.68 1.82
C LEU A 33 9.61 15.08 1.26
N LYS A 34 8.61 15.96 1.35
CA LYS A 34 8.67 17.33 0.85
C LYS A 34 9.01 18.37 1.93
N THR A 35 8.79 18.05 3.19
CA THR A 35 8.95 19.00 4.31
C THR A 35 10.39 19.08 4.76
N VAL A 36 10.87 20.28 5.08
CA VAL A 36 12.24 20.52 5.58
C VAL A 36 12.51 19.69 6.83
N GLY A 37 11.63 19.76 7.82
CA GLY A 37 11.83 19.09 9.11
C GLY A 37 11.79 17.56 9.07
N SER A 38 11.26 16.94 8.01
CA SER A 38 11.34 15.47 7.82
C SER A 38 12.60 15.07 7.04
N ARG A 39 13.13 15.95 6.19
CA ARG A 39 14.42 15.75 5.50
C ARG A 39 15.60 15.87 6.46
N GLU A 40 15.60 16.91 7.30
CA GLU A 40 16.62 17.08 8.35
C GLU A 40 16.63 15.89 9.33
N TYR A 41 15.46 15.32 9.62
CA TYR A 41 15.34 14.15 10.48
C TYR A 41 15.95 12.90 9.82
N LEU A 42 15.70 12.68 8.52
CA LEU A 42 16.34 11.60 7.76
C LEU A 42 17.86 11.81 7.67
N GLU A 43 18.32 13.04 7.43
CA GLU A 43 19.74 13.40 7.36
C GLU A 43 20.44 13.16 8.70
N PHE A 44 19.79 13.51 9.82
CA PHE A 44 20.30 13.21 11.16
C PHE A 44 20.52 11.70 11.38
N PHE A 45 19.63 10.85 10.87
CA PHE A 45 19.70 9.40 10.98
C PHE A 45 20.42 8.70 9.81
N SER A 46 21.06 9.46 8.91
CA SER A 46 21.74 8.92 7.71
C SER A 46 22.85 7.91 8.03
N PHE A 47 23.43 7.95 9.24
CA PHE A 47 24.43 6.98 9.69
C PHE A 47 23.85 5.59 10.01
N MET A 48 22.53 5.48 10.22
CA MET A 48 21.83 4.22 10.47
C MET A 48 20.91 3.79 9.34
N ILE A 49 20.56 4.71 8.43
CA ILE A 49 19.57 4.49 7.38
C ILE A 49 20.25 4.45 6.02
N GLU A 50 20.05 3.35 5.31
CA GLU A 50 20.52 3.14 3.94
C GLU A 50 19.36 3.25 2.96
N VAL A 51 19.61 3.87 1.80
CA VAL A 51 18.62 3.90 0.72
C VAL A 51 18.73 2.61 -0.09
N ARG A 52 17.65 1.82 -0.11
CA ARG A 52 17.56 0.57 -0.86
C ARG A 52 16.19 0.48 -1.51
N ASN A 53 16.15 0.17 -2.80
CA ASN A 53 14.90 -0.11 -3.50
C ASN A 53 14.64 -1.61 -3.56
N PRO A 54 13.35 -2.01 -3.55
CA PRO A 54 13.00 -3.41 -3.71
C PRO A 54 13.33 -3.92 -5.11
N SER A 55 13.56 -5.22 -5.18
CA SER A 55 13.58 -6.00 -6.40
C SER A 55 12.22 -5.91 -7.10
N GLU A 56 12.32 -5.82 -8.42
CA GLU A 56 11.19 -5.74 -9.33
C GLU A 56 10.28 -6.97 -9.27
N GLU A 57 10.84 -8.14 -8.96
CA GLU A 57 10.11 -9.37 -8.73
C GLU A 57 9.18 -9.23 -7.53
N TYR A 58 9.68 -8.68 -6.41
CA TYR A 58 8.89 -8.47 -5.20
C TYR A 58 7.81 -7.42 -5.41
N VAL A 59 8.10 -6.33 -6.13
CA VAL A 59 7.08 -5.33 -6.49
C VAL A 59 5.97 -5.96 -7.33
N ALA A 60 6.32 -6.79 -8.32
CA ALA A 60 5.35 -7.48 -9.15
C ALA A 60 4.51 -8.48 -8.35
N ARG A 61 5.14 -9.24 -7.43
CA ARG A 61 4.48 -10.17 -6.52
C ARG A 61 3.43 -9.46 -5.68
N VAL A 62 3.82 -8.40 -4.97
CA VAL A 62 2.91 -7.61 -4.13
C VAL A 62 1.76 -7.02 -4.95
N LYS A 63 2.05 -6.46 -6.12
CA LYS A 63 1.01 -5.92 -7.03
C LYS A 63 0.01 -6.99 -7.46
N ASN A 64 0.48 -8.20 -7.79
CA ASN A 64 -0.38 -9.29 -8.24
C ASN A 64 -1.28 -9.82 -7.13
N ASP A 65 -0.73 -9.99 -5.93
CA ASP A 65 -1.48 -10.49 -4.76
C ASP A 65 -2.58 -9.50 -4.36
N LEU A 66 -2.28 -8.20 -4.41
CA LEU A 66 -3.20 -7.14 -4.01
C LEU A 66 -4.18 -6.73 -5.12
N ARG A 67 -3.95 -7.14 -6.38
CA ARG A 67 -4.74 -6.72 -7.56
C ARG A 67 -6.24 -6.96 -7.45
N ARG A 68 -6.63 -8.05 -6.79
CA ARG A 68 -8.04 -8.48 -6.71
C ARG A 68 -8.78 -7.84 -5.54
N GLU A 69 -8.09 -7.08 -4.71
CA GLU A 69 -8.65 -6.54 -3.48
C GLU A 69 -8.88 -5.04 -3.56
N VAL A 70 -9.83 -4.57 -2.77
CA VAL A 70 -10.03 -3.12 -2.59
C VAL A 70 -8.98 -2.60 -1.61
N ASN A 71 -7.77 -2.37 -2.10
CA ASN A 71 -6.73 -1.65 -1.39
C ASN A 71 -6.68 -0.18 -1.83
N SER A 72 -6.03 0.66 -1.02
CA SER A 72 -5.78 2.07 -1.35
C SER A 72 -4.29 2.39 -1.26
N LEU A 73 -3.45 1.39 -1.50
CA LEU A 73 -2.00 1.53 -1.36
C LEU A 73 -1.45 2.36 -2.51
N SER A 74 -0.58 3.30 -2.18
CA SER A 74 0.19 4.07 -3.14
C SER A 74 1.30 3.20 -3.77
N ASP A 75 1.91 3.66 -4.87
CA ASP A 75 3.09 2.98 -5.41
C ASP A 75 4.25 2.99 -4.39
N THR A 76 4.43 4.07 -3.63
CA THR A 76 5.41 4.13 -2.53
C THR A 76 5.13 3.08 -1.45
N ASP A 77 3.86 2.93 -1.05
CA ASP A 77 3.46 1.95 -0.04
C ASP A 77 3.78 0.52 -0.51
N ILE A 78 3.59 0.26 -1.81
CA ILE A 78 3.91 -1.04 -2.42
C ILE A 78 5.42 -1.29 -2.38
N ASP A 79 6.26 -0.28 -2.65
CA ASP A 79 7.71 -0.42 -2.59
C ASP A 79 8.18 -0.75 -1.16
N VAL A 80 7.60 -0.08 -0.15
CA VAL A 80 7.90 -0.33 1.27
C VAL A 80 7.53 -1.77 1.66
N VAL A 81 6.34 -2.24 1.25
CA VAL A 81 5.91 -3.64 1.49
C VAL A 81 6.83 -4.62 0.77
N ALA A 82 7.16 -4.37 -0.49
CA ALA A 82 8.02 -5.23 -1.29
C ALA A 82 9.41 -5.36 -0.68
N LEU A 83 10.03 -4.25 -0.28
CA LEU A 83 11.36 -4.24 0.33
C LEU A 83 11.38 -4.99 1.67
N THR A 84 10.30 -4.87 2.45
CA THR A 84 10.14 -5.61 3.71
C THR A 84 10.14 -7.12 3.47
N LEU A 85 9.42 -7.59 2.45
CA LEU A 85 9.36 -9.02 2.13
C LEU A 85 10.70 -9.54 1.60
N GLU A 86 11.35 -8.77 0.74
CA GLU A 86 12.67 -9.12 0.21
C GLU A 86 13.71 -9.28 1.31
N LEU A 87 13.83 -8.29 2.20
CA LEU A 87 14.76 -8.36 3.34
C LEU A 87 14.44 -9.53 4.27
N LYS A 88 13.16 -9.83 4.46
CA LYS A 88 12.74 -10.96 5.31
C LYS A 88 13.13 -12.30 4.70
N ASP A 89 12.93 -12.48 3.40
CA ASP A 89 13.34 -13.68 2.69
C ASP A 89 14.88 -13.81 2.70
N GLU A 90 15.62 -12.73 2.41
CA GLU A 90 17.09 -12.72 2.47
C GLU A 90 17.67 -13.16 3.82
N ILE A 91 17.12 -12.63 4.91
CA ILE A 91 17.59 -12.98 6.26
C ILE A 91 17.13 -14.38 6.66
N SER A 92 15.93 -14.79 6.25
CA SER A 92 15.45 -16.15 6.52
C SER A 92 16.30 -17.22 5.83
N GLU A 93 16.92 -16.89 4.68
CA GLU A 93 17.81 -17.78 3.94
C GLU A 93 19.25 -17.81 4.49
N MET A 94 19.62 -16.86 5.35
CA MET A 94 20.95 -16.86 5.98
C MET A 94 21.09 -18.01 6.99
N TRP A 95 22.18 -18.78 6.83
CA TRP A 95 22.55 -19.83 7.78
C TRP A 95 22.91 -19.24 9.14
N VAL A 96 22.25 -19.73 10.19
CA VAL A 96 22.59 -19.42 11.59
C VAL A 96 23.90 -20.12 11.94
N GLY A 97 24.97 -19.33 12.04
CA GLY A 97 26.32 -19.81 12.36
C GLY A 97 26.74 -19.43 13.78
N PRO A 98 27.84 -19.99 14.31
CA PRO A 98 28.36 -19.64 15.63
C PRO A 98 28.76 -18.15 15.79
N ASN A 99 28.94 -17.43 14.67
CA ASN A 99 29.23 -15.99 14.65
C ASN A 99 27.97 -15.11 14.58
N ASN A 100 26.78 -15.68 14.34
CA ASN A 100 25.52 -14.95 14.33
C ASN A 100 24.41 -15.83 14.93
N PRO A 101 24.36 -15.94 16.27
CA PRO A 101 23.50 -16.90 16.97
C PRO A 101 22.02 -16.52 16.96
N GLU A 102 21.68 -15.25 16.70
CA GLU A 102 20.30 -14.76 16.61
C GLU A 102 20.01 -14.28 15.18
N GLN A 103 18.92 -14.74 14.58
CA GLN A 103 18.44 -14.18 13.32
C GLN A 103 17.95 -12.76 13.58
N GLU A 104 18.46 -11.80 12.81
CA GLU A 104 17.97 -10.42 12.90
C GLU A 104 16.51 -10.35 12.46
N GLU A 105 15.65 -9.78 13.30
CA GLU A 105 14.25 -9.56 12.93
C GLU A 105 14.13 -8.39 11.95
N VAL A 106 13.36 -8.60 10.88
CA VAL A 106 12.95 -7.56 9.92
C VAL A 106 11.59 -7.02 10.33
N VAL A 107 11.52 -5.70 10.55
CA VAL A 107 10.29 -5.00 10.94
C VAL A 107 9.98 -3.88 9.96
N CYS A 108 8.71 -3.71 9.60
CA CYS A 108 8.26 -2.51 8.90
C CYS A 108 7.74 -1.48 9.90
N LEU A 109 8.41 -0.33 9.98
CA LEU A 109 8.01 0.80 10.80
C LEU A 109 7.00 1.65 10.02
N THR A 110 5.71 1.40 10.23
CA THR A 110 4.61 2.11 9.58
C THR A 110 3.47 2.39 10.57
N ASN A 111 2.79 3.51 10.36
CA ASN A 111 1.55 3.84 11.05
C ASN A 111 0.30 3.64 10.17
N ASP A 112 0.47 3.37 8.87
CA ASP A 112 -0.65 3.14 7.98
C ASP A 112 -1.23 1.73 8.14
N ASN A 113 -2.52 1.67 8.46
CA ASN A 113 -3.25 0.40 8.53
C ASN A 113 -3.34 -0.31 7.17
N GLY A 114 -3.23 0.41 6.06
CA GLY A 114 -3.12 -0.15 4.71
C GLY A 114 -1.88 -1.02 4.56
N ILE A 115 -0.71 -0.49 4.91
CA ILE A 115 0.58 -1.20 4.85
C ILE A 115 0.56 -2.40 5.81
N LYS A 116 0.11 -2.20 7.05
CA LYS A 116 -0.06 -3.28 8.04
C LYS A 116 -0.96 -4.41 7.52
N ASN A 117 -2.06 -4.07 6.84
CA ASN A 117 -2.99 -5.04 6.28
C ASN A 117 -2.45 -5.76 5.04
N ALA A 118 -1.52 -5.14 4.30
CA ALA A 118 -0.79 -5.81 3.23
C ALA A 118 0.23 -6.81 3.81
N LEU A 119 1.05 -6.37 4.78
CA LEU A 119 2.07 -7.21 5.43
C LEU A 119 1.47 -8.38 6.19
N SER A 120 0.28 -8.22 6.78
CA SER A 120 -0.40 -9.32 7.47
C SER A 120 -0.83 -10.46 6.52
N ARG A 121 -0.92 -10.23 5.20
CA ARG A 121 -1.14 -11.31 4.22
C ARG A 121 0.05 -12.24 4.08
N TYR A 122 1.24 -11.74 4.38
CA TYR A 122 2.49 -12.47 4.32
C TYR A 122 2.97 -12.89 5.71
N SER A 123 2.08 -12.87 6.71
CA SER A 123 2.43 -13.14 8.12
C SER A 123 3.65 -12.33 8.57
N SER A 124 3.76 -11.09 8.09
CA SER A 124 4.92 -10.21 8.29
C SER A 124 4.60 -9.01 9.18
N TYR A 125 3.39 -8.96 9.72
CA TYR A 125 3.02 -7.97 10.72
C TYR A 125 2.00 -8.59 11.69
N GLU A 126 2.37 -8.65 12.95
CA GLU A 126 1.47 -8.93 14.07
C GLU A 126 1.73 -7.88 15.14
N GLY A 127 0.67 -7.19 15.58
CA GLY A 127 0.80 -6.12 16.57
C GLY A 127 -0.41 -6.06 17.49
N PRO A 128 -0.23 -5.65 18.75
CA PRO A 128 -1.33 -5.57 19.72
C PRO A 128 -2.41 -4.60 19.21
N GLY A 129 -3.67 -5.05 19.22
CA GLY A 129 -4.81 -4.25 18.78
C GLY A 129 -4.95 -4.12 17.25
N PHE A 130 -4.07 -4.75 16.46
CA PHE A 130 -4.24 -4.85 15.01
C PHE A 130 -5.05 -6.09 14.64
N SER A 131 -6.00 -5.92 13.72
CA SER A 131 -6.78 -7.01 13.15
C SER A 131 -6.90 -6.78 11.65
N THR A 132 -6.57 -7.82 10.87
CA THR A 132 -6.65 -7.80 9.41
C THR A 132 -8.08 -7.51 8.97
N ARG A 133 -8.24 -6.51 8.10
CA ARG A 133 -9.53 -6.03 7.60
C ARG A 133 -9.71 -6.38 6.14
N LYS A 134 -10.90 -6.87 5.81
CA LYS A 134 -11.35 -7.03 4.43
C LYS A 134 -12.15 -5.81 4.00
N TYR A 135 -11.97 -5.39 2.75
CA TYR A 135 -12.63 -4.23 2.19
C TYR A 135 -13.41 -4.61 0.95
N LYS A 136 -14.60 -4.00 0.80
CA LYS A 136 -15.42 -4.07 -0.42
C LYS A 136 -15.83 -2.67 -0.85
N THR A 137 -16.24 -2.55 -2.10
CA THR A 137 -16.78 -1.32 -2.65
C THR A 137 -18.31 -1.38 -2.66
N ARG A 138 -18.97 -0.47 -1.96
CA ARG A 138 -20.44 -0.34 -1.95
C ARG A 138 -20.89 0.92 -2.67
N CYS A 139 -21.93 0.80 -3.48
CA CYS A 139 -22.64 1.93 -4.04
C CYS A 139 -23.60 2.53 -3.00
N TYR A 140 -23.45 3.81 -2.63
CA TYR A 140 -24.41 4.46 -1.71
C TYR A 140 -25.73 4.86 -2.39
N GLY A 141 -25.81 4.80 -3.72
CA GLY A 141 -27.04 5.10 -4.47
C GLY A 141 -27.94 3.88 -4.66
N CYS A 142 -27.39 2.78 -5.19
CA CYS A 142 -28.15 1.54 -5.48
C CYS A 142 -27.86 0.38 -4.54
N PHE A 143 -27.02 0.60 -3.52
CA PHE A 143 -26.65 -0.35 -2.47
C PHE A 143 -25.94 -1.64 -2.90
N SER A 144 -25.60 -1.78 -4.18
CA SER A 144 -24.81 -2.90 -4.68
C SER A 144 -23.41 -2.91 -4.11
N VAL A 145 -22.91 -4.09 -3.79
CA VAL A 145 -21.58 -4.34 -3.22
C VAL A 145 -20.75 -5.12 -4.22
N PHE A 146 -19.48 -4.76 -4.33
CA PHE A 146 -18.51 -5.32 -5.26
C PHE A 146 -17.21 -5.62 -4.51
N SER A 147 -16.60 -6.77 -4.81
CA SER A 147 -15.27 -7.13 -4.28
C SER A 147 -14.13 -6.46 -5.05
N GLU A 148 -14.41 -5.94 -6.24
CA GLU A 148 -13.44 -5.24 -7.07
C GLU A 148 -13.34 -3.75 -6.71
N ASN A 149 -12.18 -3.16 -6.98
CA ASN A 149 -11.99 -1.72 -6.93
C ASN A 149 -12.49 -1.10 -8.25
N LEU A 150 -13.54 -0.29 -8.18
CA LEU A 150 -14.28 0.22 -9.34
C LEU A 150 -14.42 1.73 -9.27
N ASP A 151 -14.30 2.41 -10.41
CA ASP A 151 -14.58 3.86 -10.50
C ASP A 151 -16.09 4.16 -10.61
N PHE A 152 -16.82 3.28 -11.29
CA PHE A 152 -18.25 3.41 -11.58
C PHE A 152 -19.01 2.16 -11.17
N CYS A 153 -20.21 2.35 -10.63
CA CYS A 153 -21.07 1.23 -10.24
C CYS A 153 -21.51 0.43 -11.47
N LYS A 154 -21.28 -0.90 -11.47
CA LYS A 154 -21.72 -1.79 -12.56
C LYS A 154 -23.25 -1.85 -12.73
N LYS A 155 -24.02 -1.54 -11.68
CA LYS A 155 -25.50 -1.58 -11.70
C LYS A 155 -26.12 -0.27 -12.16
N CYS A 156 -25.78 0.86 -11.53
CA CYS A 156 -26.39 2.16 -11.86
C CYS A 156 -25.53 3.05 -12.77
N GLY A 157 -24.29 2.67 -13.08
CA GLY A 157 -23.38 3.43 -13.93
C GLY A 157 -22.77 4.70 -13.30
N LEU A 158 -23.26 5.13 -12.14
CA LEU A 158 -22.83 6.35 -11.47
C LEU A 158 -21.54 6.13 -10.64
N ARG A 159 -20.80 7.22 -10.44
CA ARG A 159 -19.61 7.27 -9.56
C ARG A 159 -20.00 7.47 -8.09
N THR A 160 -20.79 6.52 -7.59
CA THR A 160 -21.41 6.55 -6.25
C THR A 160 -20.82 5.47 -5.34
N LEU A 161 -19.56 5.13 -5.55
CA LEU A 161 -18.87 4.03 -4.87
C LEU A 161 -18.10 4.53 -3.64
N THR A 162 -18.17 3.75 -2.56
CA THR A 162 -17.52 3.99 -1.27
C THR A 162 -16.90 2.71 -0.76
N ARG A 163 -15.70 2.79 -0.17
CA ARG A 163 -15.06 1.65 0.48
C ARG A 163 -15.73 1.39 1.82
N ILE A 164 -16.07 0.13 2.08
CA ILE A 164 -16.62 -0.36 3.36
C ILE A 164 -15.74 -1.50 3.88
N THR A 165 -15.66 -1.61 5.20
CA THR A 165 -15.01 -2.74 5.86
C THR A 165 -16.03 -3.88 5.99
N VAL A 166 -15.59 -5.10 5.77
CA VAL A 166 -16.40 -6.31 5.94
C VAL A 166 -15.69 -7.30 6.87
N ALA A 167 -16.46 -8.06 7.63
CA ALA A 167 -15.96 -9.22 8.36
C ALA A 167 -16.84 -10.43 8.03
N ASP A 168 -16.19 -11.59 7.95
CA ASP A 168 -16.88 -12.86 7.78
C ASP A 168 -17.31 -13.35 9.16
N THR A 169 -18.59 -13.67 9.31
CA THR A 169 -19.15 -14.30 10.50
C THR A 169 -19.77 -15.64 10.10
N GLU A 170 -20.08 -16.50 11.09
CA GLU A 170 -20.75 -17.78 10.84
C GLU A 170 -22.07 -17.62 10.07
N ASN A 171 -22.75 -16.48 10.25
CA ASN A 171 -24.03 -16.17 9.63
C ASN A 171 -23.89 -15.38 8.31
N GLY A 172 -22.67 -15.25 7.77
CA GLY A 172 -22.37 -14.53 6.55
C GLY A 172 -21.55 -13.25 6.76
N GLU A 173 -21.52 -12.38 5.76
CA GLU A 173 -20.68 -11.18 5.78
C GLU A 173 -21.37 -10.02 6.49
N VAL A 174 -20.74 -9.50 7.54
CA VAL A 174 -21.17 -8.28 8.24
C VAL A 174 -20.43 -7.07 7.66
N MET A 175 -21.20 -6.05 7.28
CA MET A 175 -20.68 -4.80 6.73
C MET A 175 -20.62 -3.72 7.80
N PHE A 176 -19.47 -3.06 7.94
CA PHE A 176 -19.29 -1.96 8.88
C PHE A 176 -19.36 -0.62 8.15
N PHE A 177 -20.36 0.18 8.51
CA PHE A 177 -20.52 1.54 7.99
C PHE A 177 -19.94 2.56 8.95
N LYS A 178 -19.43 3.66 8.39
CA LYS A 178 -18.98 4.80 9.19
C LYS A 178 -20.18 5.42 9.93
N LYS A 179 -20.13 5.43 11.27
CA LYS A 179 -21.11 6.14 12.09
C LYS A 179 -21.10 7.64 11.74
N GLY A 180 -22.27 8.22 11.52
CA GLY A 180 -22.38 9.62 11.10
C GLY A 180 -21.81 9.89 9.71
N TYR A 181 -22.00 8.98 8.75
CA TYR A 181 -21.55 9.18 7.38
C TYR A 181 -22.11 10.48 6.81
N GLN A 182 -21.21 11.42 6.51
CA GLN A 182 -21.54 12.66 5.82
C GLN A 182 -21.14 12.52 4.35
N TYR A 183 -22.08 12.81 3.46
CA TYR A 183 -21.82 12.83 2.04
C TYR A 183 -20.80 13.92 1.70
N LYS A 184 -19.67 13.51 1.12
CA LYS A 184 -18.70 14.42 0.49
C LYS A 184 -18.81 14.24 -1.01
N LYS A 185 -19.00 15.35 -1.75
CA LYS A 185 -19.03 15.32 -3.21
C LYS A 185 -17.71 14.73 -3.72
N PRO A 186 -17.74 13.61 -4.47
CA PRO A 186 -16.50 13.00 -4.96
C PRO A 186 -15.80 13.95 -5.93
N LYS A 187 -14.46 14.01 -5.86
CA LYS A 187 -13.64 14.77 -6.82
C LYS A 187 -13.92 14.28 -8.22
N THR A 188 -14.17 15.16 -9.19
CA THR A 188 -14.41 14.79 -10.60
C THR A 188 -13.25 13.95 -11.14
N LEU A 189 -13.54 12.79 -11.72
CA LEU A 189 -12.52 11.96 -12.36
C LEU A 189 -12.19 12.61 -13.69
N LYS A 190 -10.91 12.83 -13.97
CA LYS A 190 -10.44 13.43 -15.21
C LYS A 190 -9.34 12.59 -15.82
N ASN A 191 -9.28 12.54 -17.14
CA ASN A 191 -8.14 11.95 -17.83
C ASN A 191 -6.93 12.92 -17.82
N ALA A 192 -5.79 12.46 -18.37
CA ALA A 192 -4.58 13.27 -18.50
C ALA A 192 -4.75 14.56 -19.32
N ARG A 193 -5.80 14.65 -20.15
CA ARG A 193 -6.15 15.85 -20.94
C ARG A 193 -7.11 16.79 -20.20
N GLY A 194 -7.45 16.50 -18.95
CA GLY A 194 -8.39 17.28 -18.15
C GLY A 194 -9.88 17.04 -18.47
N VAL A 195 -10.19 16.11 -19.38
CA VAL A 195 -11.58 15.77 -19.74
C VAL A 195 -12.20 14.94 -18.63
N GLU A 196 -13.40 15.33 -18.21
CA GLU A 196 -14.17 14.63 -17.19
C GLU A 196 -14.62 13.24 -17.68
N LEU A 197 -14.38 12.23 -16.85
CA LEU A 197 -14.81 10.86 -17.03
C LEU A 197 -16.06 10.64 -16.19
N ARG A 198 -17.20 10.46 -16.86
CA ARG A 198 -18.54 10.44 -16.29
C ARG A 198 -19.15 9.05 -16.17
N SER A 199 -18.72 8.12 -17.02
CA SER A 199 -19.25 6.75 -17.02
C SER A 199 -18.24 5.74 -17.56
N ALA A 200 -18.45 4.46 -17.23
CA ALA A 200 -17.62 3.36 -17.72
C ALA A 200 -17.71 3.14 -19.24
N GLY A 201 -18.84 3.52 -19.87
CA GLY A 201 -19.04 3.40 -21.32
C GLY A 201 -18.46 4.57 -22.13
N GLN A 202 -17.99 5.62 -21.48
CA GLN A 202 -17.42 6.79 -22.15
C GLN A 202 -16.13 6.41 -22.89
N ARG A 203 -16.01 6.81 -24.17
CA ARG A 203 -14.84 6.51 -25.00
C ARG A 203 -13.54 6.98 -24.36
N GLU A 204 -13.55 8.17 -23.78
CA GLU A 204 -12.40 8.75 -23.08
C GLU A 204 -12.02 7.93 -21.84
N TYR A 205 -13.00 7.32 -21.15
CA TYR A 205 -12.73 6.44 -20.02
C TYR A 205 -12.08 5.12 -20.47
N ILE A 206 -12.59 4.52 -21.54
CA ILE A 206 -12.00 3.30 -22.12
C ILE A 206 -10.56 3.56 -22.56
N GLN A 207 -10.30 4.69 -23.22
CA GLN A 207 -8.95 5.11 -23.59
C GLN A 207 -8.07 5.34 -22.35
N HIS A 208 -8.61 5.99 -21.32
CA HIS A 208 -7.92 6.20 -20.05
C HIS A 208 -7.52 4.88 -19.40
N GLN A 209 -8.44 3.91 -19.30
CA GLN A 209 -8.14 2.58 -18.78
C GLN A 209 -7.10 1.84 -19.61
N LYS A 210 -7.17 1.90 -20.96
CA LYS A 210 -6.16 1.30 -21.84
C LYS A 210 -4.78 1.92 -21.63
N MET A 211 -4.71 3.24 -21.50
CA MET A 211 -3.46 3.94 -21.19
C MET A 211 -2.90 3.51 -19.84
N MET A 212 -3.74 3.44 -18.79
CA MET A 212 -3.30 2.97 -17.47
C MET A 212 -2.79 1.54 -17.49
N LYS A 213 -3.51 0.62 -18.17
CA LYS A 213 -3.05 -0.76 -18.38
C LYS A 213 -1.75 -0.82 -19.17
N SER A 214 -1.58 0.02 -20.20
CA SER A 214 -0.35 0.05 -20.99
C SER A 214 0.84 0.59 -20.21
N LYS A 215 0.65 1.57 -19.33
CA LYS A 215 1.70 2.08 -18.43
C LYS A 215 2.12 1.01 -17.44
N MET A 216 1.15 0.33 -16.83
CA MET A 216 1.41 -0.78 -15.92
C MET A 216 2.19 -1.92 -16.63
N ASN A 217 1.81 -2.24 -17.87
CA ASN A 217 2.51 -3.25 -18.66
C ASN A 217 3.89 -2.80 -19.16
N ARG A 218 4.10 -1.50 -19.37
CA ARG A 218 5.41 -0.94 -19.76
C ARG A 218 6.37 -0.90 -18.59
N SER A 219 5.90 -0.54 -17.39
CA SER A 219 6.74 -0.69 -16.19
C SER A 219 7.15 -2.16 -16.08
N HIS A 220 6.22 -3.12 -16.23
CA HIS A 220 6.59 -4.55 -16.26
C HIS A 220 7.57 -4.99 -17.37
N LYS A 221 7.78 -4.21 -18.45
CA LYS A 221 8.68 -4.56 -19.56
C LYS A 221 10.03 -3.85 -19.52
N GLU A 222 10.09 -2.63 -19.02
CA GLU A 222 11.36 -1.89 -18.81
C GLU A 222 12.19 -2.48 -17.67
N ILE A 223 11.52 -3.28 -16.83
CA ILE A 223 11.96 -4.06 -15.66
C ILE A 223 12.43 -5.49 -16.07
N GLY A 224 12.30 -5.85 -17.34
CA GLY A 224 12.64 -7.19 -17.85
C GLY A 224 13.71 -7.15 -18.92
N PHE A 225 14.89 -6.60 -18.63
CA PHE A 225 16.11 -6.72 -19.44
C PHE A 225 17.37 -6.64 -18.59
#